data_AF-A0A7W2NK82-F1
#
_entry.id   AF-A0A7W2NK82-F1
#
_cell.length_a   1.000
_cell.length_b   1.000
_cell.length_c   1.000
_cell.angle_alpha   90.00
_cell.angle_beta   90.00
_cell.angle_gamma   90.00
#
_symmetry.space_group_name_H-M   'P 1'
#
loop_
_entity.id
_entity.type
_entity.pdbx_description
1 polymer ?
#
loop_
_entity_poly.entity_id
_entity_poly.type
_entity_poly.pdbx_seq_one_letter_code
_entity_poly.pdbx_strand_id
1 'polypeptide(L)'
;MLTKSIATNPFLLDWIGSGSSKDNKANVISMLSNIAKDNNLSNASFADRKTAKYWNQDGFLRVLKDGNLNGWFFAFTNGNKEESASTYAYPNGNVDVFKLSTT
;
A
#
# COMPACT_ATOMS: atom_id res chain seq x y z
N MET A 1 -12.32 7.39 -1.89
CA MET A 1 -11.51 8.53 -2.38
C MET A 1 -10.06 8.43 -1.91
N LEU A 2 -9.77 8.26 -0.61
CA LEU A 2 -8.40 8.12 -0.07
C LEU A 2 -7.56 6.98 -0.66
N THR A 3 -8.13 5.78 -0.76
CA THR A 3 -7.46 4.62 -1.38
C THR A 3 -7.04 4.89 -2.84
N LYS A 4 -7.84 5.68 -3.58
CA LYS A 4 -7.51 6.11 -4.94
C LYS A 4 -6.43 7.19 -4.93
N SER A 5 -6.46 8.13 -4.00
CA SER A 5 -5.41 9.15 -3.85
C SER A 5 -4.03 8.55 -3.56
N ILE A 6 -3.93 7.50 -2.75
CA ILE A 6 -2.67 6.74 -2.58
C ILE A 6 -2.28 6.06 -3.89
N ALA A 7 -3.24 5.39 -4.55
CA ALA A 7 -3.02 4.62 -5.78
C ALA A 7 -2.47 5.43 -6.94
N THR A 8 -3.06 6.60 -7.16
CA THR A 8 -2.78 7.45 -8.31
C THR A 8 -1.78 8.54 -7.95
N ASN A 9 -1.11 8.44 -6.80
CA ASN A 9 -0.10 9.41 -6.42
C ASN A 9 1.12 9.23 -7.33
N PRO A 10 1.45 10.22 -8.18
CA PRO A 10 2.54 10.08 -9.15
C PRO A 10 3.90 9.85 -8.48
N PHE A 11 4.14 10.46 -7.32
CA PHE A 11 5.37 10.26 -6.56
C PHE A 11 5.52 8.80 -6.09
N LEU A 12 4.42 8.19 -5.62
CA LEU A 12 4.42 6.78 -5.25
C LEU A 12 4.64 5.86 -6.46
N LEU A 13 3.97 6.15 -7.58
CA LEU A 13 4.11 5.38 -8.82
C LEU A 13 5.52 5.45 -9.39
N ASP A 14 6.13 6.63 -9.43
CA ASP A 14 7.51 6.83 -9.88
C ASP A 14 8.51 6.13 -8.96
N TRP A 15 8.28 6.17 -7.65
CA TRP A 15 9.12 5.46 -6.69
C TRP A 15 9.07 3.94 -6.86
N ILE A 16 7.88 3.38 -7.07
CA ILE A 16 7.70 1.95 -7.36
C ILE A 16 8.34 1.60 -8.72
N GLY A 17 8.09 2.40 -9.75
CA GLY A 17 8.65 2.22 -11.09
C GLY A 17 10.19 2.26 -11.13
N SER A 18 10.81 3.02 -10.24
CA SER A 18 12.27 3.07 -10.05
C SER A 18 12.83 1.93 -9.17
N GLY A 19 12.02 0.92 -8.85
CA GLY A 19 12.45 -0.25 -8.05
C GLY A 19 12.44 -0.01 -6.54
N SER A 20 11.73 1.01 -6.07
CA SER A 20 11.70 1.46 -4.67
C SER A 20 13.08 1.89 -4.16
N SER A 21 13.72 2.82 -4.90
CA SER A 21 15.07 3.34 -4.57
C SER A 21 15.16 3.93 -3.16
N LYS A 22 16.35 3.92 -2.55
CA LYS A 22 16.52 4.43 -1.17
C LYS A 22 16.29 5.94 -1.07
N ASP A 23 16.61 6.70 -2.11
CA ASP A 23 16.62 8.17 -2.11
C ASP A 23 15.23 8.77 -1.87
N ASN A 24 14.18 8.13 -2.40
CA ASN A 24 12.80 8.59 -2.28
C ASN A 24 11.99 7.86 -1.20
N LYS A 25 12.58 6.85 -0.53
CA LYS A 25 11.90 6.08 0.50
C LYS A 25 11.35 6.97 1.61
N ALA A 26 12.16 7.87 2.17
CA ALA A 26 11.76 8.72 3.29
C ALA A 26 10.54 9.59 2.97
N ASN A 27 10.49 10.12 1.74
CA ASN A 27 9.36 10.92 1.26
C ASN A 27 8.09 10.09 1.13
N VAL A 28 8.18 8.84 0.67
CA VAL A 28 7.01 7.96 0.57
C VAL A 28 6.49 7.58 1.96
N ILE A 29 7.38 7.28 2.90
CA ILE A 29 6.99 6.97 4.28
C ILE A 29 6.33 8.20 4.94
N SER A 30 6.90 9.38 4.74
CA SER A 30 6.32 10.64 5.20
C SER A 30 4.93 10.90 4.61
N MET A 31 4.75 10.65 3.30
CA MET A 31 3.45 10.74 2.64
C MET A 31 2.41 9.81 3.27
N LEU A 32 2.75 8.53 3.48
CA LEU A 32 1.85 7.55 4.11
C LEU A 32 1.53 7.93 5.56
N SER A 33 2.53 8.42 6.31
CA SER A 33 2.35 8.92 7.68
C SER A 33 1.39 10.10 7.74
N ASN A 34 1.51 11.06 6.82
CA ASN A 34 0.60 12.21 6.76
C ASN A 34 -0.82 11.75 6.41
N ILE A 35 -0.96 10.84 5.44
CA ILE A 35 -2.28 10.29 5.08
C ILE A 35 -2.92 9.56 6.26
N ALA A 36 -2.15 8.75 7.01
CA ALA A 36 -2.66 8.07 8.19
C ALA A 36 -3.12 9.06 9.26
N LYS A 37 -2.28 10.05 9.58
CA LYS A 37 -2.56 11.06 10.59
C LYS A 37 -3.78 11.93 10.23
N ASP A 38 -3.81 12.47 9.02
CA ASP A 38 -4.84 13.42 8.58
C ASP A 38 -6.23 12.78 8.46
N ASN A 39 -6.27 11.44 8.33
CA ASN A 39 -7.51 10.68 8.20
C ASN A 39 -7.79 9.77 9.40
N ASN A 40 -7.03 9.93 10.49
CA ASN A 40 -7.16 9.16 11.73
C ASN A 40 -7.16 7.63 11.49
N LEU A 41 -6.28 7.17 10.60
CA LEU A 41 -6.11 5.77 10.24
C LEU A 41 -5.07 5.12 11.15
N SER A 42 -5.31 3.86 11.52
CA SER A 42 -4.30 3.02 12.17
C SER A 42 -3.19 2.60 11.21
N ASN A 43 -3.49 2.59 9.91
CA ASN A 43 -2.54 2.15 8.88
C ASN A 43 -2.85 2.78 7.52
N ALA A 44 -1.82 3.30 6.86
CA ALA A 44 -1.83 3.66 5.46
C ALA A 44 -0.71 2.89 4.77
N SER A 45 -1.09 1.94 3.90
CA SER A 45 -0.16 1.00 3.31
C SER A 45 -0.33 0.85 1.80
N PHE A 46 0.72 0.34 1.16
CA PHE A 46 0.66 -0.10 -0.22
C PHE A 46 1.49 -1.36 -0.42
N ALA A 47 1.10 -2.18 -1.39
CA ALA A 47 1.88 -3.30 -1.87
C ALA A 47 2.20 -3.13 -3.35
N ASP A 48 3.47 -3.33 -3.69
CA ASP A 48 3.92 -3.40 -5.08
C ASP A 48 3.49 -4.75 -5.68
N ARG A 49 2.71 -4.72 -6.75
CA ARG A 49 2.21 -5.92 -7.44
C ARG A 49 3.33 -6.75 -8.08
N LYS A 50 4.39 -6.12 -8.57
CA LYS A 50 5.52 -6.79 -9.25
C LYS A 50 6.41 -7.51 -8.25
N THR A 51 6.78 -6.82 -7.18
CA THR A 51 7.78 -7.32 -6.23
C THR A 51 7.18 -7.95 -4.98
N ALA A 52 5.87 -7.83 -4.79
CA ALA A 52 5.15 -8.21 -3.58
C ALA A 52 5.68 -7.49 -2.31
N LYS A 53 6.49 -6.44 -2.45
CA LYS A 53 6.97 -5.65 -1.30
C LYS A 53 5.81 -4.88 -0.70
N TYR A 54 5.65 -5.01 0.60
CA TYR A 54 4.60 -4.36 1.38
C TYR A 54 5.20 -3.32 2.32
N TRP A 55 4.60 -2.14 2.30
CA TRP A 55 5.08 -0.95 3.00
C TRP A 55 3.91 -0.24 3.67
N ASN A 56 4.19 0.44 4.77
CA ASN A 56 3.23 1.32 5.45
C ASN A 56 3.91 2.60 5.94
N GLN A 57 3.19 3.40 6.74
CA GLN A 57 3.71 4.62 7.36
C GLN A 57 4.95 4.43 8.25
N ASP A 58 5.29 3.20 8.64
CA ASP A 58 6.47 2.90 9.46
C ASP A 58 7.65 2.39 8.62
N GLY A 59 7.43 2.15 7.32
CA GLY A 59 8.46 1.70 6.40
C GLY A 59 8.17 0.35 5.75
N PHE A 60 9.25 -0.37 5.45
CA PHE A 60 9.17 -1.68 4.82
C PHE A 60 8.70 -2.70 5.85
N LEU A 61 7.64 -3.43 5.54
CA LEU A 61 7.12 -4.46 6.43
C LEU A 61 7.70 -5.83 6.05
N ARG A 62 7.46 -6.28 4.81
CA ARG A 62 7.88 -7.60 4.32
C ARG A 62 7.63 -7.74 2.82
N VAL A 63 8.18 -8.81 2.23
CA VAL A 63 7.70 -9.35 0.95
C VAL A 63 6.52 -10.30 1.25
N LEU A 64 5.38 -10.07 0.60
CA LEU A 64 4.21 -10.94 0.73
C LEU A 64 4.50 -12.29 0.08
N LYS A 65 4.10 -13.37 0.75
CA LYS A 65 4.27 -14.75 0.27
C LYS A 65 2.92 -15.41 0.13
N ASP A 66 2.76 -16.24 -0.89
CA ASP A 66 1.53 -16.96 -1.10
C ASP A 66 1.24 -17.89 0.10
N GLY A 67 0.02 -17.84 0.60
CA GLY A 67 -0.38 -18.45 1.87
C GLY A 67 -1.54 -17.72 2.55
N ASN A 68 -2.16 -18.38 3.53
CA ASN A 68 -3.45 -17.98 4.12
C ASN A 68 -3.52 -16.52 4.59
N LEU A 69 -2.42 -15.94 5.08
CA LEU A 69 -2.39 -14.56 5.59
C LEU A 69 -2.25 -13.48 4.51
N ASN A 70 -1.75 -13.83 3.32
CA ASN A 70 -1.59 -12.88 2.21
C ASN A 70 -2.43 -13.30 0.98
N GLY A 71 -3.34 -14.28 1.13
CA GLY A 71 -4.17 -14.79 0.05
C GLY A 71 -5.01 -13.70 -0.62
N TRP A 72 -5.35 -12.63 0.11
CA TRP A 72 -5.97 -11.44 -0.47
C TRP A 72 -5.10 -10.86 -1.59
N PHE A 73 -3.80 -10.63 -1.37
CA PHE A 73 -2.88 -10.06 -2.36
C PHE A 73 -2.82 -10.93 -3.61
N PHE A 74 -2.59 -12.24 -3.45
CA PHE A 74 -2.43 -13.16 -4.58
C PHE A 74 -3.74 -13.44 -5.33
N ALA A 75 -4.88 -13.47 -4.64
CA ALA A 75 -6.20 -13.54 -5.29
C ALA A 75 -6.44 -12.33 -6.20
N PHE A 76 -5.98 -11.14 -5.79
CA PHE A 76 -6.09 -9.94 -6.61
C PHE A 76 -5.10 -9.90 -7.77
N THR A 77 -3.84 -10.30 -7.55
CA THR A 77 -2.84 -10.33 -8.64
C THR A 77 -3.20 -11.32 -9.73
N ASN A 78 -3.75 -12.48 -9.36
CA ASN A 78 -4.13 -13.55 -10.29
C ASN A 78 -5.44 -13.27 -11.03
N GLY A 79 -6.32 -12.44 -10.46
CA GLY A 79 -7.62 -12.09 -11.04
C GLY A 79 -7.60 -10.99 -12.11
N ASN A 80 -6.43 -10.49 -12.53
CA ASN A 80 -6.25 -9.42 -13.53
C ASN A 80 -7.09 -8.15 -13.29
N LYS A 81 -7.36 -7.82 -12.02
CA LYS A 81 -8.04 -6.56 -11.71
C LYS A 81 -7.06 -5.40 -11.83
N GLU A 82 -7.41 -4.41 -12.64
CA GLU A 82 -6.58 -3.23 -12.85
C GLU A 82 -6.37 -2.44 -11.55
N GLU A 83 -7.29 -2.48 -10.59
CA GLU A 83 -7.07 -1.78 -9.33
C GLU A 83 -7.67 -2.56 -8.16
N SER A 84 -6.90 -2.74 -7.08
CA SER A 84 -7.44 -3.22 -5.80
C SER A 84 -7.08 -2.23 -4.70
N ALA A 85 -8.10 -1.49 -4.29
CA ALA A 85 -8.10 -0.53 -3.20
C ALA A 85 -9.05 -1.07 -2.13
N SER A 86 -8.67 -0.96 -0.86
CA SER A 86 -9.52 -1.45 0.21
C SER A 86 -9.28 -0.69 1.49
N THR A 87 -10.35 -0.60 2.26
CA THR A 87 -10.37 -0.01 3.60
C THR A 87 -10.95 -1.06 4.52
N TYR A 88 -10.29 -1.31 5.65
CA TYR A 88 -10.74 -2.27 6.64
C TYR A 88 -10.91 -1.56 7.97
N ALA A 89 -12.14 -1.52 8.47
CA ALA A 89 -12.47 -1.00 9.80
C ALA A 89 -12.57 -2.18 10.78
N TYR A 90 -11.79 -2.12 11.84
CA TYR A 90 -11.79 -3.11 12.91
C TYR A 90 -12.85 -2.78 13.97
N PRO A 91 -13.38 -3.78 14.71
CA PRO A 91 -14.34 -3.54 15.80
C PRO A 91 -13.83 -2.63 16.92
N ASN A 92 -12.51 -2.51 17.09
CA ASN A 92 -11.88 -1.63 18.07
C ASN A 92 -11.75 -0.17 17.61
N GLY A 93 -12.31 0.19 16.43
CA GLY A 93 -12.27 1.53 15.88
C GLY A 93 -11.06 1.84 15.00
N ASN A 94 -10.10 0.91 14.88
CA ASN A 94 -8.97 1.06 13.96
C ASN A 94 -9.44 1.02 12.51
N VAL A 95 -8.79 1.79 11.63
CA VAL A 95 -9.08 1.81 10.20
C VAL A 95 -7.78 1.71 9.41
N ASP A 96 -7.70 0.66 8.60
CA ASP A 96 -6.58 0.40 7.71
C ASP A 96 -6.96 0.73 6.27
N VAL A 97 -6.06 1.37 5.54
CA VAL A 97 -6.18 1.64 4.11
C VAL A 97 -5.03 0.97 3.38
N PHE A 98 -5.35 0.22 2.33
CA PHE A 98 -4.35 -0.46 1.51
C PHE A 98 -4.64 -0.33 0.01
N LYS A 99 -3.56 -0.31 -0.77
CA LYS A 99 -3.62 -0.29 -2.23
C LYS A 99 -2.58 -1.22 -2.87
N LEU A 100 -2.98 -1.91 -3.94
CA LEU A 100 -2.07 -2.58 -4.86
C LEU A 100 -1.67 -1.63 -5.99
N SER A 101 -0.37 -1.40 -6.17
CA SER A 101 0.14 -0.59 -7.28
C SER A 101 0.01 -1.33 -8.61
N THR A 102 -0.45 -0.62 -9.65
CA THR A 102 -0.32 -1.05 -11.04
C THR A 102 0.98 -0.55 -11.61
N THR A 103 1.87 -1.47 -11.92
CA THR A 103 2.88 -1.25 -12.95
C THR A 103 3.32 -2.59 -13.47
#